data_AF-D7VN74-F1
#
_entry.id   AF-D7VN74-F1
#
_cell.length_a   1.000
_cell.length_b   1.000
_cell.length_c   1.000
_cell.angle_alpha   90.00
_cell.angle_beta   90.00
_cell.angle_gamma   90.00
#
_symmetry.space_group_name_H-M   'P 1'
#
loop_
_entity.id
_entity.type
_entity.pdbx_description
1 polymer ?
#
loop_
_entity_poly.entity_id
_entity_poly.type
_entity_poly.pdbx_seq_one_letter_code
_entity_poly.pdbx_strand_id
1 'polypeptide(L)' 'MQHFIIEYNTTDRLWICIHPDSGVYCQFKELNFNRTNHFMLFEYSTFPLDGLNEIVDQMITWLYEHHSDKL' A
#
# COMPACT_ATOMS: atom_id res chain seq x y z
N MET A 1 11.65 -9.97 -8.00
CA MET A 1 11.14 -10.05 -6.62
C MET A 1 10.40 -8.76 -6.39
N GLN A 2 9.09 -8.80 -6.21
CA GLN A 2 8.33 -7.59 -5.87
C GLN A 2 8.70 -7.15 -4.46
N HIS A 3 9.01 -5.87 -4.30
CA HIS A 3 9.42 -5.30 -3.02
C HIS A 3 8.37 -4.28 -2.59
N PHE A 4 7.65 -4.60 -1.51
CA PHE A 4 6.78 -3.65 -0.83
C PHE A 4 7.52 -3.03 0.34
N ILE A 5 7.32 -1.73 0.54
CA ILE A 5 7.86 -0.96 1.67
C ILE A 5 6.70 -0.56 2.57
N ILE A 6 6.87 -0.70 3.88
CA ILE A 6 5.91 -0.22 4.87
C ILE A 6 6.57 0.77 5.82
N GLU A 7 5.96 1.93 6.00
CA GLU A 7 6.41 2.98 6.91
C GLU A 7 5.29 3.43 7.84
N TYR A 8 5.66 3.91 9.02
CA TYR A 8 4.72 4.47 9.99
C TYR A 8 4.91 5.97 10.14
N ASN A 9 3.90 6.74 9.77
CA ASN A 9 3.82 8.16 10.06
C ASN A 9 3.33 8.34 11.51
N THR A 10 4.26 8.76 12.38
CA THR A 10 3.99 9.00 13.80
C THR A 10 3.14 10.23 14.06
N THR A 11 3.17 11.23 13.17
CA THR A 11 2.39 12.47 13.29
C THR A 11 0.91 12.20 13.06
N ASP A 12 0.57 11.50 11.97
CA ASP A 12 -0.81 11.23 11.58
C ASP A 12 -1.33 9.87 12.10
N ARG A 13 -0.44 9.07 12.68
CA ARG A 13 -0.69 7.69 13.15
C ARG A 13 -1.22 6.80 12.03
N LEU A 14 -0.54 6.85 10.88
CA LEU A 14 -0.89 6.11 9.67
C LEU A 14 0.25 5.20 9.24
N TRP A 15 -0.11 4.00 8.81
CA TRP A 15 0.75 3.13 8.04
C TRP A 15 0.65 3.50 6.56
N ILE A 16 1.79 3.49 5.89
CA ILE A 16 1.91 3.76 4.46
C ILE A 16 2.60 2.54 3.83
N CYS A 17 1.89 1.85 2.94
CA CYS A 17 2.47 0.76 2.16
C CYS A 17 2.70 1.25 0.73
N ILE A 18 3.89 1.01 0.17
CA ILE A 18 4.33 1.52 -1.12
C ILE A 18 4.85 0.36 -1.96
N HIS A 19 4.46 0.35 -3.23
CA HIS A 19 5.08 -0.45 -4.29
C HIS A 19 5.95 0.48 -5.17
N PRO A 20 7.28 0.53 -4.98
CA PRO A 20 8.13 1.54 -5.59
C PRO A 20 8.11 1.54 -7.12
N ASP A 21 8.04 0.35 -7.73
CA ASP A 21 8.15 0.20 -9.18
C ASP A 21 6.91 0.70 -9.93
N SER A 22 5.73 0.62 -9.30
CA SER A 22 4.48 1.13 -9.87
C SER A 22 4.11 2.51 -9.35
N GLY A 23 4.74 2.97 -8.26
CA GLY A 23 4.37 4.19 -7.57
C GLY A 23 2.97 4.14 -6.94
N VAL A 24 2.40 2.95 -6.75
CA VAL A 24 1.15 2.75 -6.01
C VAL A 24 1.46 2.75 -4.52
N TYR A 25 0.64 3.43 -3.75
CA TYR A 25 0.70 3.36 -2.30
C TYR A 25 -0.69 3.37 -1.68
N CYS A 26 -0.80 2.82 -0.47
CA CYS A 26 -2.01 2.88 0.34
C CYS A 26 -1.68 3.41 1.74
N GLN A 27 -2.66 4.07 2.34
CA GLN A 27 -2.54 4.61 3.69
C GLN A 27 -3.69 4.08 4.55
N PHE A 28 -3.34 3.56 5.73
CA PHE A 28 -4.33 3.00 6.65
C PHE A 28 -3.98 3.27 8.10
N LYS A 29 -5.00 3.27 8.96
CA LYS A 29 -4.80 3.33 10.41
C LYS A 29 -4.53 1.93 10.93
N GLU A 30 -3.66 1.84 11.92
CA GLU A 30 -3.38 0.59 12.65
C GLU A 30 -4.69 -0.06 13.13
N LEU A 31 -4.83 -1.38 12.95
CA LEU A 31 -6.03 -2.16 13.28
C LEU A 31 -7.31 -1.71 12.56
N ASN A 32 -7.16 -0.98 11.45
CA ASN A 32 -8.28 -0.46 10.68
C ASN A 32 -8.00 -0.50 9.18
N PHE A 33 -7.43 -1.60 8.70
CA PHE A 33 -7.14 -1.80 7.29
C PHE A 33 -8.39 -1.77 6.40
N ASN A 34 -9.53 -2.24 6.91
CA ASN A 34 -10.81 -2.18 6.17
C ASN A 34 -11.30 -0.74 5.94
N ARG A 35 -10.68 0.26 6.59
CA ARG A 35 -10.87 1.69 6.33
C ARG A 35 -9.68 2.33 5.62
N THR A 36 -8.92 1.55 4.85
CA THR A 36 -7.98 2.08 3.86
C THR A 36 -8.79 2.91 2.87
N ASN A 37 -8.85 4.21 3.12
CA ASN A 37 -9.81 5.07 2.44
C ASN A 37 -9.47 5.20 0.95
N HIS A 38 -8.18 5.13 0.58
CA HIS A 38 -7.75 5.31 -0.80
C HIS A 38 -6.42 4.59 -1.09
N PHE A 39 -6.38 3.88 -2.22
CA PHE A 39 -5.13 3.61 -2.93
C PHE A 39 -4.82 4.81 -3.82
N MET A 40 -3.56 5.21 -3.83
CA MET A 40 -3.09 6.40 -4.52
C MET A 40 -1.94 6.03 -5.45
N LEU A 41 -1.83 6.76 -6.56
CA LEU A 41 -0.73 6.65 -7.51
C LEU A 41 0.10 7.92 -7.40
N PHE A 42 1.43 7.79 -7.39
CA PHE A 42 2.30 8.97 -7.49
C PHE A 42 2.05 9.70 -8.81
N GLU A 43 2.07 11.04 -8.75
CA GLU A 43 1.78 11.93 -9.88
C GLU A 43 2.64 11.65 -11.12
N TYR A 44 3.85 11.15 -10.92
CA TYR A 44 4.82 10.84 -11.98
C TYR A 44 4.92 9.35 -12.30
N SER A 45 3.99 8.52 -11.83
CA SER A 45 3.99 7.11 -12.20
C SER A 45 3.73 6.95 -13.69
N THR A 46 4.61 6.21 -14.35
CA THR A 46 4.45 5.80 -15.75
C THR A 46 3.91 4.37 -15.87
N PHE A 47 3.44 3.79 -14.76
CA PHE A 47 3.00 2.39 -14.75
C PHE A 47 1.68 2.21 -15.52
N PRO A 48 1.54 1.15 -16.33
CA PRO A 48 0.32 0.91 -17.09
C PRO A 48 -0.90 0.73 -16.18
N LEU A 49 -2.02 1.37 -16.54
CA LEU A 49 -3.28 1.29 -15.78
C LEU A 49 -3.77 -0.15 -15.62
N ASP A 50 -3.63 -0.97 -16.66
CA ASP A 50 -4.13 -2.34 -16.70
C ASP A 50 -3.47 -3.25 -15.64
N GLY A 51 -2.24 -2.92 -15.20
CA GLY A 51 -1.52 -3.67 -14.17
C GLY A 51 -1.77 -3.17 -12.74
N LEU A 52 -2.47 -2.05 -12.55
CA LEU A 52 -2.64 -1.46 -11.22
C LEU A 52 -3.49 -2.33 -10.29
N ASN A 53 -4.55 -2.95 -10.82
CA ASN A 53 -5.40 -3.85 -10.03
C ASN A 53 -4.60 -5.03 -9.47
N GLU A 54 -3.73 -5.62 -10.29
CA GLU A 54 -2.90 -6.74 -9.86
C GLU A 54 -1.92 -6.32 -8.76
N ILE A 55 -1.31 -5.13 -8.87
CA ILE A 55 -0.44 -4.59 -7.81
C ILE A 55 -1.23 -4.34 -6.52
N VAL A 56 -2.45 -3.83 -6.60
CA VAL A 56 -3.32 -3.61 -5.43
C VAL A 56 -3.63 -4.95 -4.74
N ASP A 57 -4.02 -5.98 -5.50
CA ASP A 57 -4.31 -7.30 -4.94
C ASP A 57 -3.08 -7.95 -4.30
N GLN A 58 -1.91 -7.82 -4.94
CA GLN A 58 -0.64 -8.29 -4.38
C GLN A 58 -0.25 -7.53 -3.12
N MET A 59 -0.47 -6.22 -3.07
CA MET A 59 -0.19 -5.39 -1.90
C MET A 59 -1.08 -5.77 -0.71
N ILE A 60 -2.37 -5.98 -0.94
CA ILE A 60 -3.32 -6.46 0.08
C ILE A 60 -2.87 -7.81 0.61
N THR A 61 -2.57 -8.75 -0.29
CA THR A 61 -2.13 -10.11 0.06
C THR A 61 -0.86 -10.07 0.91
N TRP A 62 0.14 -9.32 0.46
CA TRP A 62 1.42 -9.18 1.16
C TRP A 62 1.24 -8.58 2.57
N LEU A 63 0.42 -7.54 2.69
CA LEU A 63 0.08 -6.93 3.98
C LEU A 63 -0.58 -7.93 4.93
N TYR A 64 -1.52 -8.75 4.44
CA TYR A 64 -2.16 -9.79 5.25
C TYR A 64 -1.18 -10.87 5.72
N GLU A 65 -0.27 -11.30 4.85
CA GLU A 65 0.69 -12.36 5.19
C GLU A 65 1.79 -11.92 6.16
N HIS A 66 2.29 -10.69 6.03
CA HIS A 66 3.49 -10.23 6.73
C HIS A 66 3.22 -9.22 7.85
N HIS A 67 2.08 -8.54 7.79
CA HIS A 67 1.77 -7.39 8.62
C HIS A 67 0.35 -7.42 9.17
N SER A 68 -0.23 -8.60 9.33
CA SER A 68 -1.54 -8.80 9.96
C SER A 68 -1.63 -8.23 11.39
N ASP A 69 -0.49 -8.05 12.07
CA ASP A 69 -0.41 -7.35 13.36
C ASP A 69 -0.76 -5.85 13.27
N LYS A 70 -0.67 -5.26 12.08
CA LYS A 70 -0.87 -3.83 11.82
C LYS A 70 -2.22 -3.54 11.14
N LEU A 71 -2.85 -4.55 10.53
CA LEU A 71 -4.12 -4.45 9.80
C LEU A 71 -5.34 -4.41 10.73
#